data_AF-A0A2T1C2Y2-F1
#
_entry.id   AF-A0A2T1C2Y2-F1
#
_cell.length_a   1.000
_cell.length_b   1.000
_cell.length_c   1.000
_cell.angle_alpha   90.00
_cell.angle_beta   90.00
_cell.angle_gamma   90.00
#
_symmetry.space_group_name_H-M   'P 1'
#
loop_
_entity.id
_entity.type
_entity.pdbx_description
1 polymer ?
#
loop_
_entity_poly.entity_id
_entity_poly.type
_entity_poly.pdbx_seq_one_letter_code
_entity_poly.pdbx_strand_id
1 'polypeptide(L)'
;MLETIFTSLATALITGLVTFSVQERKLKSELRTEFMAEQVAKTLLENEKWKKRSFAEIQKRLGGFPEDELRRILVRAGAVRFVVEDGKEMWGLLSRNQNSIE
;
A
#
# COMPACT_ATOMS: atom_id res chain seq x y z
N MET A 1 9.47 8.43 50.43
CA MET A 1 10.07 9.36 49.44
C MET A 1 10.92 8.59 48.43
N LEU A 2 12.03 7.96 48.83
CA LEU A 2 12.91 7.22 47.91
C LEU A 2 12.24 5.98 47.29
N GLU A 3 11.48 5.21 48.07
CA GLU A 3 10.73 4.05 47.54
C GLU A 3 9.69 4.44 46.50
N THR A 4 8.95 5.54 46.73
CA THR A 4 7.94 6.05 45.80
C THR A 4 8.57 6.51 44.48
N ILE A 5 9.74 7.14 44.54
CA ILE A 5 10.51 7.53 43.35
C ILE A 5 10.92 6.28 42.58
N PHE A 6 11.45 5.27 43.28
CA PHE A 6 11.90 4.02 42.65
C PHE A 6 10.75 3.24 42.01
N THR A 7 9.61 3.11 42.67
CA THR A 7 8.43 2.42 42.13
C THR A 7 7.83 3.16 40.94
N SER A 8 7.76 4.50 41.01
CA SER A 8 7.30 5.31 39.87
C SER A 8 8.22 5.19 38.66
N LEU A 9 9.54 5.17 38.87
CA LEU A 9 10.53 5.04 37.81
C LEU A 9 10.48 3.66 37.15
N ALA A 10 10.39 2.60 37.97
CA ALA A 10 10.23 1.23 37.49
C ALA A 10 8.93 1.06 36.67
N THR A 11 7.82 1.61 37.17
CA THR A 11 6.53 1.57 36.48
C THR A 11 6.57 2.33 35.15
N ALA A 12 7.19 3.51 35.13
CA ALA A 12 7.32 4.31 33.91
C ALA A 12 8.18 3.60 32.86
N LEU A 13 9.29 2.97 33.27
CA LEU A 13 10.16 2.20 32.38
C LEU A 13 9.45 0.99 31.78
N ILE A 14 8.78 0.19 32.61
CA ILE A 14 8.03 -0.99 32.14
C ILE A 14 6.92 -0.56 31.19
N THR A 15 6.13 0.45 31.58
CA THR A 15 5.03 0.97 30.75
C THR A 15 5.55 1.52 29.43
N GLY A 16 6.65 2.27 29.45
CA GLY A 16 7.29 2.80 28.25
C GLY A 16 7.75 1.70 27.30
N LEU A 17 8.43 0.66 27.81
CA LEU A 17 8.90 -0.47 27.01
C LEU A 17 7.76 -1.27 26.39
N VAL A 18 6.70 -1.55 27.17
CA VAL A 18 5.51 -2.25 26.68
C VAL A 18 4.82 -1.41 25.61
N THR A 19 4.61 -0.12 25.86
CA THR A 19 3.95 0.79 24.93
C THR A 19 4.72 0.90 23.61
N PHE A 20 6.04 1.08 23.68
CA PHE A 20 6.91 1.12 22.51
C PHE A 20 6.80 -0.18 21.69
N SER A 21 6.88 -1.33 22.35
CA SER A 21 6.80 -2.64 21.70
C SER A 21 5.45 -2.88 21.01
N VAL A 22 4.35 -2.46 21.63
CA VAL A 22 3.00 -2.57 21.05
C VAL A 22 2.84 -1.64 19.85
N GLN A 23 3.29 -0.38 19.96
CA GLN A 23 3.21 0.59 18.87
C GLN A 23 4.02 0.14 17.66
N GLU A 24 5.24 -0.37 17.87
CA GLU A 24 6.07 -0.87 16.78
C GLU A 24 5.41 -2.05 16.03
N ARG A 25 4.80 -2.98 16.76
CA ARG A 25 4.07 -4.12 16.17
C ARG A 25 2.85 -3.67 15.38
N LYS A 26 2.08 -2.71 15.91
CA LYS A 26 0.90 -2.17 15.23
C LYS A 26 1.29 -1.45 13.94
N LEU A 27 2.31 -0.59 14.00
CA LEU A 27 2.85 0.11 12.83
C LEU A 27 3.34 -0.87 11.76
N LYS A 28 4.10 -1.91 12.15
CA LYS A 28 4.56 -2.95 11.23
C LYS A 28 3.41 -3.72 10.59
N SER A 29 2.33 -3.99 11.34
CA SER A 29 1.17 -4.72 10.84
C SER A 29 0.35 -3.87 9.86
N GLU A 30 0.07 -2.62 10.20
CA GLU A 30 -0.72 -1.70 9.36
C GLU A 30 0.01 -1.38 8.06
N LEU A 31 1.31 -1.06 8.15
CA LEU A 31 2.16 -0.89 6.97
C LEU A 31 2.14 -2.14 6.09
N ARG A 32 2.21 -3.34 6.68
CA ARG A 32 2.15 -4.60 5.91
C ARG A 32 0.91 -4.70 5.05
N THR A 33 -0.27 -4.35 5.59
CA THR A 33 -1.53 -4.48 4.85
C THR A 33 -1.58 -3.53 3.66
N GLU A 34 -1.15 -2.28 3.82
CA GLU A 34 -1.09 -1.32 2.72
C GLU A 34 -0.07 -1.74 1.65
N PHE A 35 1.12 -2.17 2.06
CA PHE A 35 2.13 -2.68 1.13
C PHE A 35 1.69 -3.94 0.39
N MET A 36 0.86 -4.78 1.02
CA MET A 36 0.37 -5.99 0.37
C MET A 36 -0.55 -5.68 -0.82
N ALA A 37 -1.46 -4.70 -0.69
CA ALA A 37 -2.33 -4.33 -1.81
C ALA A 37 -1.53 -3.73 -2.98
N GLU A 38 -0.56 -2.88 -2.68
CA GLU A 38 0.35 -2.29 -3.68
C GLU A 38 1.18 -3.38 -4.38
N GLN A 39 1.73 -4.32 -3.62
CA GLN A 39 2.55 -5.41 -4.16
C GLN A 39 1.72 -6.35 -5.04
N VAL A 40 0.50 -6.70 -4.64
CA VAL A 40 -0.41 -7.50 -5.48
C VAL A 40 -0.78 -6.75 -6.76
N ALA A 41 -1.09 -5.44 -6.67
CA ALA A 41 -1.37 -4.62 -7.84
C ALA A 41 -0.17 -4.54 -8.80
N LYS A 42 1.04 -4.38 -8.25
CA LYS A 42 2.28 -4.41 -9.02
C LYS A 42 2.46 -5.75 -9.73
N THR A 43 2.39 -6.86 -9.01
CA THR A 43 2.54 -8.21 -9.58
C THR A 43 1.48 -8.52 -10.64
N LEU A 44 0.24 -8.06 -10.46
CA LEU A 44 -0.82 -8.17 -11.46
C LEU A 44 -0.43 -7.45 -12.76
N LEU A 45 0.16 -6.26 -12.66
CA LEU A 45 0.58 -5.43 -13.79
C LEU A 45 1.98 -5.78 -14.32
N GLU A 46 2.77 -6.60 -13.63
CA GLU A 46 4.04 -7.15 -14.11
C GLU A 46 3.82 -8.33 -15.08
N ASN A 47 2.61 -8.89 -15.13
CA ASN A 47 2.30 -10.02 -16.01
C ASN A 47 2.67 -9.75 -17.48
N GLU A 48 3.43 -10.66 -18.08
CA GLU A 48 4.02 -10.50 -19.42
C GLU A 48 2.99 -10.38 -20.54
N LYS A 49 1.81 -11.00 -20.36
CA LYS A 49 0.78 -11.07 -21.39
C LYS A 49 0.17 -9.71 -21.73
N TRP A 50 0.34 -8.70 -20.87
CA TRP A 50 -0.30 -7.39 -21.03
C TRP A 50 0.61 -6.25 -20.57
N LYS A 51 0.82 -5.24 -21.42
CA LYS A 51 1.53 -4.00 -21.05
C LYS A 51 0.64 -3.00 -20.30
N LYS A 52 -0.66 -3.01 -20.61
CA LYS A 52 -1.73 -2.20 -19.99
C LYS A 52 -2.95 -3.08 -19.74
N ARG A 53 -3.74 -2.75 -18.72
CA ARG A 53 -4.98 -3.45 -18.34
C ARG A 53 -6.11 -2.48 -18.09
N SER A 54 -7.34 -2.89 -18.40
CA SER A 54 -8.50 -2.06 -18.11
C SER A 54 -8.73 -1.97 -16.60
N PHE A 55 -9.16 -0.79 -16.14
CA PHE A 55 -9.48 -0.59 -14.73
C PHE A 55 -10.52 -1.59 -14.23
N ALA A 56 -11.54 -1.89 -15.05
CA ALA A 56 -12.57 -2.87 -14.73
C ALA A 56 -12.01 -4.28 -14.47
N GLU A 57 -11.04 -4.76 -15.26
CA GLU A 57 -10.45 -6.08 -15.02
C GLU A 57 -9.55 -6.07 -13.78
N ILE A 58 -8.85 -4.96 -13.52
CA ILE A 58 -8.06 -4.78 -12.30
C ILE A 58 -8.96 -4.81 -11.06
N GLN A 59 -10.06 -4.06 -11.09
CA GLN A 59 -11.04 -3.98 -10.00
C GLN A 59 -11.68 -5.34 -9.71
N LYS A 60 -12.02 -6.11 -10.76
CA LYS A 60 -12.55 -7.47 -10.62
C LYS A 60 -11.57 -8.43 -9.92
N ARG A 61 -10.26 -8.23 -10.09
CA ARG A 61 -9.22 -9.11 -9.53
C ARG A 61 -8.76 -8.72 -8.14
N LEU A 62 -8.58 -7.42 -7.88
CA LEU A 62 -8.13 -6.92 -6.58
C LEU A 62 -9.30 -6.87 -5.58
N GLY A 63 -10.51 -6.48 -6.01
CA GLY A 63 -11.72 -6.46 -5.19
C GLY A 63 -11.60 -5.64 -3.90
N GLY A 64 -12.70 -5.47 -3.16
CA GLY A 64 -12.65 -4.94 -1.77
C GLY A 64 -12.29 -3.46 -1.58
N PHE A 65 -11.94 -2.74 -2.65
CA PHE A 65 -11.59 -1.32 -2.60
C PHE A 65 -12.59 -0.47 -3.40
N PRO A 66 -13.01 0.70 -2.87
CA PRO A 66 -13.64 1.75 -3.66
C PRO A 66 -12.75 2.16 -4.85
N GLU A 67 -13.34 2.66 -5.93
CA GLU A 67 -12.57 2.94 -7.15
C GLU A 67 -11.42 3.92 -6.93
N ASP A 68 -11.65 5.02 -6.19
CA ASP A 68 -10.61 6.02 -5.94
C ASP A 68 -9.49 5.50 -5.04
N GLU A 69 -9.80 4.58 -4.13
CA GLU A 69 -8.80 3.90 -3.32
C GLU A 69 -7.97 2.95 -4.17
N LEU A 70 -8.61 2.18 -5.06
CA LEU A 70 -7.90 1.32 -6.00
C LEU A 70 -6.99 2.12 -6.94
N ARG A 71 -7.45 3.27 -7.44
CA ARG A 71 -6.60 4.19 -8.23
C ARG A 71 -5.39 4.68 -7.43
N ARG A 72 -5.56 5.01 -6.15
CA ARG A 72 -4.44 5.39 -5.25
C ARG A 72 -3.46 4.23 -5.05
N ILE A 73 -3.95 3.01 -4.84
CA ILE A 73 -3.10 1.81 -4.72
C ILE A 73 -2.30 1.58 -6.01
N LEU A 74 -2.93 1.75 -7.18
CA LEU A 74 -2.24 1.61 -8.47
C LEU A 74 -1.13 2.65 -8.64
N VAL A 75 -1.37 3.90 -8.27
CA VAL A 75 -0.33 4.95 -8.28
C VAL A 75 0.82 4.62 -7.34
N ARG A 76 0.52 4.17 -6.11
CA ARG A 76 1.56 3.74 -5.15
C ARG A 76 2.37 2.54 -5.65
N ALA A 77 1.73 1.62 -6.39
CA ALA A 77 2.38 0.51 -7.06
C ALA A 77 3.25 0.93 -8.28
N GLY A 78 3.29 2.22 -8.64
CA GLY A 78 4.04 2.75 -9.78
C GLY A 78 3.32 2.62 -11.12
N ALA A 79 2.00 2.42 -11.11
CA ALA A 79 1.18 2.41 -12.31
C ALA A 79 0.69 3.81 -12.68
N VAL A 80 0.53 4.05 -13.98
CA VAL A 80 -0.02 5.28 -14.54
C VAL A 80 -1.26 4.98 -15.36
N ARG A 81 -2.16 5.96 -15.41
CA ARG A 81 -3.41 5.90 -16.15
C ARG A 81 -3.18 6.34 -17.60
N PHE A 82 -3.80 5.61 -18.51
CA PHE A 82 -3.91 5.91 -19.94
C PHE A 82 -5.39 5.98 -20.32
N VAL A 83 -5.75 6.94 -21.16
CA VAL A 83 -7.08 7.03 -21.77
C VAL A 83 -6.92 6.64 -23.23
N VAL A 84 -7.56 5.55 -23.65
CA VAL A 84 -7.60 5.14 -25.06
C VAL A 84 -8.76 5.84 -25.77
N GLU A 85 -8.73 5.86 -27.10
CA GLU A 85 -9.71 6.56 -27.96
C GLU A 85 -11.18 6.23 -27.63
N ASP A 86 -11.46 5.00 -27.20
CA ASP A 86 -12.78 4.55 -26.72
C ASP A 86 -13.23 5.15 -25.37
N GLY A 87 -12.44 6.03 -24.76
CA GLY A 87 -12.64 6.54 -23.40
C GLY A 87 -12.38 5.50 -22.29
N LYS A 88 -11.92 4.30 -22.65
CA LYS A 88 -11.62 3.23 -21.69
C LYS A 88 -10.41 3.59 -20.82
N GLU A 89 -10.60 3.46 -19.52
CA GLU A 89 -9.53 3.67 -18.53
C GLU A 89 -8.61 2.45 -18.50
N MET A 90 -7.35 2.66 -18.87
CA MET A 90 -6.31 1.64 -18.89
C MET A 90 -5.19 2.02 -17.92
N TRP A 91 -4.59 1.03 -17.28
CA TRP A 91 -3.50 1.20 -16.32
C TRP A 91 -2.34 0.29 -16.68
N GLY A 92 -1.12 0.77 -16.48
CA GLY A 92 0.09 0.00 -16.68
C GLY A 92 1.24 0.55 -15.85
N LEU A 93 2.22 -0.29 -15.55
CA LEU A 93 3.42 0.17 -14.84
C LEU A 93 4.18 1.19 -15.68
N LEU A 94 4.60 2.27 -15.04
CA LEU A 94 5.42 3.32 -15.67
C LEU A 94 6.67 2.72 -16.30
N SER A 95 7.37 1.85 -15.54
CA SER A 95 8.59 1.16 -16.00
C SER A 95 8.43 0.34 -17.28
N ARG A 96 7.20 -0.08 -17.62
CA ARG A 96 6.91 -0.89 -18.82
C ARG A 96 6.36 -0.08 -19.99
N ASN A 97 6.01 1.19 -19.77
CA ASN A 97 5.28 2.02 -20.73
C ASN A 97 5.91 3.42 -20.90
N GLN A 98 7.18 3.61 -20.55
CA GLN A 98 7.88 4.90 -20.68
C GLN A 98 7.73 5.50 -22.09
N ASN A 99 7.92 4.68 -23.13
CA ASN A 99 7.82 5.08 -24.54
C ASN A 99 6.41 5.50 -24.98
N SER A 100 5.39 5.38 -24.13
CA SER A 100 4.00 5.75 -24.45
C SER A 100 3.55 7.03 -23.73
N ILE A 101 4.46 7.73 -23.06
CA ILE A 101 4.20 8.92 -22.24
C ILE A 101 4.88 10.17 -22.83
N GLU A 102 5.71 10.00 -23.87
CA GLU A 102 6.22 11.07 -24.75
C GLU A 102 5.26 11.31 -25.91
#